data_AF-A0A1I6HGV2-F1
#
_entry.id   AF-A0A1I6HGV2-F1
#
_cell.length_a   1.000
_cell.length_b   1.000
_cell.length_c   1.000
_cell.angle_alpha   90.00
_cell.angle_beta   90.00
_cell.angle_gamma   90.00
#
_symmetry.space_group_name_H-M   'P 1'
#
loop_
_entity.id
_entity.type
_entity.pdbx_description
1 polymer ?
#
loop_
_entity_poly.entity_id
_entity_poly.type
_entity_poly.pdbx_seq_one_letter_code
_entity_poly.pdbx_strand_id
1 'polypeptide(L)'
;MILNLSHRLAGLLFKPATKNKLVLCFLLGLVSLAALSNPAQAMPAPLADWSASQQIDIHYVAASAPRQGQLLWLPSEYGRLDSELELAQTLAEQGFDSIMPDFFNSLMQAASRDNFSQIAPEYWISLIQTSHQLTPNSLPTWIIAPNRAAAAALQALAHYQQTAQSQLGLILINPDLFIATPEPGQVAEYLPAVSATNLPIYILQAELSPWRWQLTELVQQLEQSGSESYIHLLAGLRDRFYFRPDATAFEQQATQQLGQQILRASQLLFPLMQTARQSAPVASLAATSEQKLTNSAALATAETTTARLQLYRGEQGRDFNLVDLDGQTHRLSDYKGQVVLLNFWASWCPPCLYEMPSMARLKNQFSDADFEILAVNLAERPEDFAQFLADNPVNFPILLDPAGSAIQTWRILAYPTTYLIDRQGQLRYALIGGIEWDEPEPVAAVKRLLSE
;
A
#
# COMPACT_ATOMS: atom_id res chain seq x y z
N MET A 1 -12.95 48.03 43.98
CA MET A 1 -13.20 48.95 42.84
C MET A 1 -14.36 48.36 42.06
N ILE A 2 -15.63 48.73 42.33
CA ILE A 2 -16.34 49.92 41.80
C ILE A 2 -16.57 49.69 40.29
N LEU A 3 -17.76 49.58 39.67
CA LEU A 3 -19.19 49.82 39.94
C LEU A 3 -19.98 48.80 39.07
N ASN A 4 -21.06 48.14 39.49
CA ASN A 4 -22.42 48.62 39.76
C ASN A 4 -23.16 49.18 38.51
N LEU A 5 -24.22 48.50 38.04
CA LEU A 5 -25.51 49.15 37.77
C LEU A 5 -26.65 48.12 37.59
N SER A 6 -27.56 48.19 38.56
CA SER A 6 -28.87 47.55 38.68
C SER A 6 -29.99 48.47 38.18
N HIS A 7 -31.15 47.91 37.77
CA HIS A 7 -32.51 48.30 38.21
C HIS A 7 -33.62 47.61 37.36
N ARG A 8 -34.52 46.80 37.97
CA ARG A 8 -35.84 47.10 38.65
C ARG A 8 -37.00 47.12 37.62
N LEU A 9 -38.22 46.59 37.79
CA LEU A 9 -39.18 46.35 38.91
C LEU A 9 -40.16 45.19 38.55
N ALA A 10 -40.58 44.29 39.46
CA ALA A 10 -41.84 44.26 40.25
C ALA A 10 -43.15 44.48 39.43
N GLY A 11 -44.24 43.69 39.48
CA GLY A 11 -44.82 42.77 40.47
C GLY A 11 -46.19 43.31 40.96
N LEU A 12 -47.30 42.56 40.81
CA LEU A 12 -48.62 42.60 41.53
C LEU A 12 -49.72 41.98 40.60
N LEU A 13 -50.43 40.86 40.85
CA LEU A 13 -51.32 40.34 41.92
C LEU A 13 -52.83 40.72 41.81
N PHE A 14 -53.68 39.70 42.07
CA PHE A 14 -55.15 39.62 42.29
C PHE A 14 -56.07 39.47 41.05
N LYS A 15 -57.13 38.62 40.99
CA LYS A 15 -57.70 37.45 41.72
C LYS A 15 -58.91 36.91 40.87
N PRO A 16 -59.79 35.96 41.28
CA PRO A 16 -60.19 34.80 40.46
C PRO A 16 -61.70 34.67 40.13
N ALA A 17 -62.04 33.54 39.47
CA ALA A 17 -63.29 32.75 39.56
C ALA A 17 -64.14 32.66 38.28
N THR A 18 -64.26 31.45 37.72
CA THR A 18 -65.50 30.65 37.86
C THR A 18 -65.25 29.20 37.41
N LYS A 19 -65.80 28.29 38.21
CA LYS A 19 -65.79 26.84 38.00
C LYS A 19 -66.68 26.50 36.81
N ASN A 20 -66.21 25.64 35.92
CA ASN A 20 -67.08 24.67 35.25
C ASN A 20 -66.36 23.33 35.14
N LYS A 21 -66.96 22.33 35.79
CA LYS A 21 -66.59 20.93 35.67
C LYS A 21 -67.03 20.46 34.28
N LEU A 22 -66.12 19.91 33.48
CA LEU A 22 -66.52 18.95 32.45
C LEU A 22 -65.39 17.95 32.18
N VAL A 23 -65.65 16.73 32.65
CA VAL A 23 -65.38 15.44 32.03
C VAL A 23 -63.98 15.20 31.44
N LEU A 24 -63.31 14.28 32.15
CA LEU A 24 -62.18 13.45 31.77
C LEU A 24 -62.34 12.82 30.38
N CYS A 25 -61.42 13.12 29.45
CA CYS A 25 -61.08 12.26 28.32
C CYS A 25 -59.55 12.19 28.22
N PHE A 26 -58.98 11.09 28.73
CA PHE A 26 -57.60 10.71 28.49
C PHE A 26 -57.45 10.33 27.01
N LEU A 27 -56.92 11.24 26.19
CA LEU A 27 -56.33 10.87 24.91
C LEU A 27 -54.84 10.58 25.16
N LEU A 28 -54.56 9.31 25.45
CA LEU A 28 -53.23 8.73 25.30
C LEU A 28 -52.86 8.84 23.81
N GLY A 29 -52.17 9.91 23.45
CA GLY A 29 -51.44 9.99 22.20
C GLY A 29 -50.29 8.98 22.27
N LEU A 30 -50.52 7.78 21.75
CA LEU A 30 -49.46 6.89 21.31
C LEU A 30 -48.70 7.62 20.20
N VAL A 31 -47.68 8.38 20.58
CA VAL A 31 -46.57 8.66 19.67
C VAL A 31 -45.89 7.32 19.48
N SER A 32 -46.31 6.60 18.45
CA SER A 32 -45.53 5.49 17.92
C SER A 32 -44.18 6.08 17.54
N LEU A 33 -43.19 5.89 18.41
CA LEU A 33 -41.78 5.96 18.05
C LEU A 33 -41.56 4.77 17.10
N ALA A 34 -42.04 4.89 15.86
CA ALA A 34 -41.55 4.08 14.78
C ALA A 34 -40.08 4.47 14.68
N ALA A 35 -39.22 3.61 15.20
CA ALA A 35 -37.83 3.59 14.79
C ALA A 35 -37.89 3.57 13.25
N LEU A 36 -37.53 4.67 12.62
CA LEU A 36 -37.15 4.69 11.22
C LEU A 36 -35.87 3.85 11.16
N SER A 37 -36.02 2.52 11.20
CA SER A 37 -35.00 1.63 10.68
C SER A 37 -34.88 2.03 9.22
N ASN A 38 -33.85 2.80 8.90
CA ASN A 38 -33.44 3.05 7.53
C ASN A 38 -33.27 1.64 6.94
N PRO A 39 -34.13 1.18 6.00
CA PRO A 39 -33.95 -0.15 5.44
C PRO A 39 -32.57 -0.11 4.82
N ALA A 40 -31.66 -0.98 5.27
CA ALA A 40 -30.37 -1.17 4.61
C ALA A 40 -30.69 -1.32 3.12
N GLN A 41 -30.32 -0.30 2.33
CA GLN A 41 -30.77 -0.25 0.94
C GLN A 41 -30.12 -1.43 0.23
N ALA A 42 -30.94 -2.25 -0.42
CA ALA A 42 -30.45 -3.43 -1.12
C ALA A 42 -29.44 -3.02 -2.20
N MET A 43 -28.51 -3.92 -2.51
CA MET A 43 -27.55 -3.75 -3.61
C MET A 43 -28.28 -3.31 -4.89
N PRO A 44 -27.78 -2.30 -5.62
CA PRO A 44 -28.42 -1.85 -6.86
C PRO A 44 -28.58 -2.98 -7.88
N ALA A 45 -29.71 -3.01 -8.59
CA ALA A 45 -30.05 -4.11 -9.50
C ALA A 45 -28.97 -4.41 -10.56
N PRO A 46 -28.38 -3.43 -11.26
CA PRO A 46 -27.32 -3.71 -12.24
C PRO A 46 -26.10 -4.41 -11.62
N LEU A 47 -25.76 -4.07 -10.37
CA LEU A 47 -24.66 -4.70 -9.63
C LEU A 47 -25.02 -6.11 -9.17
N ALA A 48 -26.26 -6.31 -8.74
CA ALA A 48 -26.79 -7.63 -8.38
C ALA A 48 -26.82 -8.58 -9.59
N ASP A 49 -27.27 -8.08 -10.75
CA ASP A 49 -27.28 -8.82 -12.00
C ASP A 49 -25.86 -9.16 -12.46
N TRP A 50 -24.92 -8.20 -12.35
CA TRP A 50 -23.52 -8.45 -12.62
C TRP A 50 -22.96 -9.55 -11.72
N SER A 51 -23.16 -9.46 -10.40
CA SER A 51 -22.70 -10.44 -9.41
C SER A 51 -23.23 -11.84 -9.73
N ALA A 52 -24.52 -11.97 -10.01
CA ALA A 52 -25.14 -13.24 -10.38
C ALA A 52 -24.60 -13.79 -11.71
N SER A 53 -24.41 -12.93 -12.72
CA SER A 53 -23.92 -13.34 -14.05
C SER A 53 -22.46 -13.80 -14.04
N GLN A 54 -21.61 -13.11 -13.28
CA GLN A 54 -20.19 -13.40 -13.17
C GLN A 54 -19.90 -14.49 -12.13
N GLN A 55 -20.89 -14.83 -11.30
CA GLN A 55 -20.73 -15.69 -10.13
C GLN A 55 -19.66 -15.17 -9.18
N ILE A 56 -19.59 -13.85 -9.04
CA ILE A 56 -18.68 -13.16 -8.12
C ILE A 56 -19.52 -12.52 -7.03
N ASP A 57 -19.31 -12.95 -5.80
CA ASP A 57 -19.97 -12.37 -4.63
C ASP A 57 -19.51 -10.92 -4.42
N ILE A 58 -20.47 -10.04 -4.15
CA ILE A 58 -20.22 -8.66 -3.77
C ILE A 58 -20.74 -8.45 -2.36
N HIS A 59 -19.85 -8.04 -1.48
CA HIS A 59 -20.25 -7.46 -0.21
C HIS A 59 -20.58 -5.98 -0.42
N TYR A 60 -21.87 -5.66 -0.35
CA TYR A 60 -22.38 -4.30 -0.51
C TYR A 60 -22.73 -3.69 0.86
N VAL A 61 -22.13 -2.56 1.18
CA VAL A 61 -22.45 -1.77 2.39
C VAL A 61 -23.14 -0.50 1.93
N ALA A 62 -24.44 -0.37 2.23
CA ALA A 62 -25.22 0.80 1.87
C ALA A 62 -24.95 1.98 2.82
N ALA A 63 -24.89 3.19 2.28
CA ALA A 63 -24.84 4.41 3.06
C ALA A 63 -26.02 4.50 4.05
N SER A 64 -25.73 4.81 5.31
CA SER A 64 -26.73 5.02 6.37
C SER A 64 -27.07 6.50 6.58
N ALA A 65 -26.27 7.40 6.00
CA ALA A 65 -26.49 8.85 5.93
C ALA A 65 -26.83 9.29 4.48
N PRO A 66 -27.20 10.57 4.23
CA PRO A 66 -27.44 11.06 2.87
C PRO A 66 -26.25 10.78 1.94
N ARG A 67 -26.54 10.17 0.78
CA ARG A 67 -25.51 9.69 -0.15
C ARG A 67 -24.63 10.84 -0.66
N GLN A 68 -23.32 10.70 -0.44
CA GLN A 68 -22.26 11.57 -0.95
C GLN A 68 -21.57 10.97 -2.16
N GLY A 69 -21.47 9.63 -2.19
CA GLY A 69 -21.04 8.89 -3.37
C GLY A 69 -20.77 7.43 -3.06
N GLN A 70 -19.93 6.79 -3.86
CA GLN A 70 -19.67 5.36 -3.77
C GLN A 70 -18.17 5.02 -3.83
N LEU A 71 -17.80 3.96 -3.14
CA LEU A 71 -16.46 3.43 -3.05
C LEU A 71 -16.45 2.04 -3.71
N LEU A 72 -15.75 1.91 -4.83
CA LEU A 72 -15.42 0.60 -5.38
C LEU A 72 -14.12 0.15 -4.71
N TRP A 73 -14.22 -0.70 -3.70
CA TRP A 73 -13.08 -1.18 -2.92
C TRP A 73 -12.58 -2.49 -3.47
N LEU A 74 -11.47 -2.43 -4.20
CA LEU A 74 -10.87 -3.61 -4.82
C LEU A 74 -10.05 -4.39 -3.79
N PRO A 75 -10.17 -5.73 -3.73
CA PRO A 75 -9.37 -6.54 -2.82
C PRO A 75 -7.90 -6.54 -3.24
N SER A 76 -7.00 -6.62 -2.27
CA SER A 76 -5.57 -6.85 -2.51
C SER A 76 -5.28 -8.33 -2.83
N GLU A 77 -4.01 -8.69 -3.03
CA GLU A 77 -3.59 -10.09 -3.17
C GLU A 77 -3.84 -10.96 -1.91
N TYR A 78 -4.22 -10.35 -0.80
CA TYR A 78 -4.60 -11.02 0.45
C TYR A 78 -6.11 -11.26 0.57
N GLY A 79 -6.87 -10.93 -0.48
CA GLY A 79 -8.31 -11.01 -0.49
C GLY A 79 -8.97 -9.87 0.27
N ARG A 80 -10.26 -10.05 0.56
CA ARG A 80 -11.08 -9.12 1.32
C ARG A 80 -10.80 -9.30 2.81
N LEU A 81 -10.52 -8.20 3.51
CA LEU A 81 -10.08 -8.23 4.90
C LEU A 81 -11.19 -7.72 5.83
N ASP A 82 -11.30 -8.30 7.02
CA ASP A 82 -12.32 -7.90 8.02
C ASP A 82 -12.18 -6.43 8.41
N SER A 83 -10.95 -5.93 8.55
CA SER A 83 -10.69 -4.52 8.84
C SER A 83 -11.20 -3.57 7.75
N GLU A 84 -11.20 -4.00 6.48
CA GLU A 84 -11.77 -3.22 5.39
C GLU A 84 -13.31 -3.19 5.46
N LEU A 85 -13.95 -4.26 5.92
CA LEU A 85 -15.41 -4.30 6.14
C LEU A 85 -15.83 -3.36 7.27
N GLU A 86 -15.08 -3.34 8.37
CA GLU A 86 -15.31 -2.40 9.49
C GLU A 86 -15.14 -0.94 9.03
N LEU A 87 -14.13 -0.67 8.20
CA LEU A 87 -13.91 0.65 7.59
C LEU A 87 -15.07 1.03 6.65
N ALA A 88 -15.55 0.10 5.82
CA ALA A 88 -16.70 0.33 4.94
C ALA A 88 -17.98 0.68 5.73
N GLN A 89 -18.22 0.02 6.87
CA GLN A 89 -19.32 0.37 7.77
C GLN A 89 -19.18 1.80 8.32
N THR A 90 -17.98 2.18 8.74
CA THR A 90 -17.71 3.54 9.22
C THR A 90 -17.94 4.59 8.12
N LEU A 91 -17.56 4.28 6.88
CA LEU A 91 -17.75 5.17 5.72
C LEU A 91 -19.22 5.26 5.29
N ALA A 92 -20.02 4.21 5.52
CA ALA A 92 -21.46 4.24 5.29
C ALA A 92 -22.17 5.27 6.16
N GLU A 93 -21.74 5.45 7.42
CA GLU A 93 -22.22 6.51 8.31
C GLU A 93 -21.88 7.92 7.81
N GLN A 94 -20.91 8.03 6.91
CA GLN A 94 -20.51 9.28 6.25
C GLN A 94 -21.19 9.46 4.89
N GLY A 95 -22.11 8.57 4.51
CA GLY A 95 -22.88 8.70 3.27
C GLY A 95 -22.25 8.03 2.05
N PHE A 96 -21.32 7.09 2.24
CA PHE A 96 -20.70 6.36 1.13
C PHE A 96 -21.25 4.94 1.01
N ASP A 97 -21.71 4.57 -0.18
CA ASP A 97 -21.94 3.16 -0.50
C ASP A 97 -20.58 2.48 -0.75
N SER A 98 -20.37 1.25 -0.27
CA SER A 98 -19.16 0.46 -0.54
C SER A 98 -19.48 -0.80 -1.32
N ILE A 99 -18.76 -1.01 -2.43
CA ILE A 99 -18.85 -2.17 -3.32
C ILE A 99 -17.55 -2.94 -3.18
N MET A 100 -17.62 -4.15 -2.61
CA MET A 100 -16.43 -4.95 -2.30
C MET A 100 -16.56 -6.36 -2.89
N PRO A 101 -15.96 -6.65 -4.06
CA PRO A 101 -16.02 -7.98 -4.66
C PRO A 101 -15.16 -8.98 -3.87
N ASP A 102 -15.56 -10.25 -3.85
CA ASP A 102 -14.83 -11.36 -3.21
C ASP A 102 -14.35 -12.38 -4.25
N PHE A 103 -13.36 -11.99 -5.05
CA PHE A 103 -12.87 -12.81 -6.17
C PHE A 103 -12.33 -14.17 -5.71
N PHE A 104 -11.53 -14.21 -4.64
CA PHE A 104 -10.87 -15.43 -4.22
C PHE A 104 -11.85 -16.50 -3.74
N ASN A 105 -12.80 -16.14 -2.87
CA ASN A 105 -13.81 -17.10 -2.41
C ASN A 105 -14.73 -17.53 -3.57
N SER A 106 -15.14 -16.59 -4.42
CA SER A 106 -16.03 -16.88 -5.56
C SER A 106 -15.40 -17.81 -6.59
N LEU A 107 -14.10 -17.62 -6.87
CA LEU A 107 -13.33 -18.42 -7.81
C LEU A 107 -12.72 -19.68 -7.16
N MET A 108 -12.99 -19.93 -5.88
CA MET A 108 -12.46 -21.07 -5.11
C MET A 108 -10.92 -21.12 -5.13
N GLN A 109 -10.28 -19.96 -5.02
CA GLN A 109 -8.83 -19.80 -5.00
C GLN A 109 -8.37 -19.27 -3.65
N ALA A 110 -7.20 -19.72 -3.19
CA ALA A 110 -6.56 -19.12 -2.02
C ALA A 110 -6.06 -17.71 -2.35
N ALA A 111 -6.18 -16.77 -1.41
CA ALA A 111 -5.57 -15.46 -1.55
C ALA A 111 -4.04 -15.57 -1.63
N SER A 112 -3.47 -15.19 -2.77
CA SER A 112 -2.03 -15.17 -3.01
C SER A 112 -1.70 -14.23 -4.17
N ARG A 113 -0.43 -13.85 -4.31
CA ARG A 113 0.06 -13.05 -5.44
C ARG A 113 -0.17 -13.75 -6.78
N ASP A 114 0.08 -15.06 -6.83
CA ASP A 114 -0.02 -15.84 -8.06
C ASP A 114 -1.47 -15.95 -8.50
N ASN A 115 -2.38 -16.31 -7.59
CA ASN A 115 -3.81 -16.40 -7.89
C ASN A 115 -4.39 -15.02 -8.20
N PHE A 116 -3.95 -13.96 -7.52
CA PHE A 116 -4.36 -12.58 -7.84
C PHE A 116 -4.03 -12.24 -9.31
N SER A 117 -2.81 -12.58 -9.77
CA SER A 117 -2.39 -12.30 -11.14
C SER A 117 -3.15 -13.09 -12.21
N GLN A 118 -3.85 -14.15 -11.81
CA GLN A 118 -4.66 -15.00 -12.69
C GLN A 118 -6.12 -14.56 -12.76
N ILE A 119 -6.55 -13.58 -11.94
CA ILE A 119 -7.91 -13.03 -12.02
C ILE A 119 -8.08 -12.34 -13.37
N ALA A 120 -9.04 -12.84 -14.14
CA ALA A 120 -9.21 -12.46 -15.53
C ALA A 120 -9.54 -10.94 -15.68
N PRO A 121 -8.89 -10.22 -16.62
CA PRO A 121 -9.05 -8.77 -16.79
C PRO A 121 -10.50 -8.30 -16.96
N GLU A 122 -11.34 -9.11 -17.60
CA GLU A 122 -12.75 -8.83 -17.85
C GLU A 122 -13.58 -8.63 -16.58
N TYR A 123 -13.21 -9.30 -15.47
CA TYR A 123 -13.88 -9.09 -14.20
C TYR A 123 -13.65 -7.67 -13.68
N TRP A 124 -12.41 -7.18 -13.74
CA TRP A 124 -12.06 -5.82 -13.33
C TRP A 124 -12.72 -4.77 -14.22
N ILE A 125 -12.65 -4.96 -15.55
CA ILE A 125 -13.22 -4.04 -16.54
C ILE A 125 -14.75 -3.93 -16.35
N SER A 126 -15.44 -5.07 -16.34
CA SER A 126 -16.90 -5.09 -16.26
C SER A 126 -17.42 -4.64 -14.88
N LEU A 127 -16.70 -4.92 -13.80
CA LEU A 127 -17.05 -4.44 -12.47
C LEU A 127 -16.94 -2.92 -12.37
N ILE A 128 -15.83 -2.33 -12.83
CA ILE A 128 -15.64 -0.87 -12.83
C ILE A 128 -16.71 -0.18 -13.68
N GLN A 129 -16.98 -0.73 -14.87
CA GLN A 129 -18.05 -0.24 -15.76
C GLN A 129 -19.42 -0.27 -15.08
N THR A 130 -19.80 -1.43 -14.55
CA THR A 130 -21.10 -1.63 -13.89
C THR A 130 -21.24 -0.71 -12.69
N SER A 131 -20.19 -0.62 -11.87
CA SER A 131 -20.16 0.23 -10.68
C SER A 131 -20.28 1.71 -11.02
N HIS A 132 -19.65 2.18 -12.09
CA HIS A 132 -19.73 3.59 -12.47
C HIS A 132 -21.10 3.98 -13.05
N GLN A 133 -21.79 3.05 -13.71
CA GLN A 133 -23.04 3.31 -14.43
C GLN A 133 -24.32 3.07 -13.61
N LEU A 134 -24.21 2.88 -12.29
CA LEU A 134 -25.33 2.41 -11.45
C LEU A 134 -26.57 3.32 -11.43
N THR A 135 -26.49 4.60 -11.79
CA THR A 135 -27.65 5.51 -11.77
C THR A 135 -27.65 6.57 -12.87
N PRO A 136 -28.82 6.96 -13.41
CA PRO A 136 -28.96 8.19 -14.20
C PRO A 136 -28.77 9.39 -13.25
N ASN A 137 -27.67 10.14 -13.42
CA ASN A 137 -27.05 11.10 -12.46
C ASN A 137 -26.01 10.46 -11.53
N SER A 138 -25.07 9.70 -12.11
CA SER A 138 -24.03 8.91 -11.44
C SER A 138 -23.37 9.67 -10.29
N LEU A 139 -23.49 9.09 -9.10
CA LEU A 139 -22.73 9.51 -7.93
C LEU A 139 -21.22 9.45 -8.23
N PRO A 140 -20.41 10.35 -7.63
CA PRO A 140 -18.96 10.24 -7.70
C PRO A 140 -18.52 8.87 -7.18
N THR A 141 -17.66 8.21 -7.96
CA THR A 141 -17.11 6.89 -7.65
C THR A 141 -15.61 7.01 -7.41
N TRP A 142 -15.17 6.60 -6.23
CA TRP A 142 -13.76 6.44 -5.92
C TRP A 142 -13.39 4.97 -5.97
N ILE A 143 -12.38 4.65 -6.76
CA ILE A 143 -11.80 3.30 -6.79
C ILE A 143 -10.71 3.27 -5.71
N ILE A 144 -10.95 2.49 -4.66
CA ILE A 144 -9.96 2.21 -3.62
C ILE A 144 -9.16 0.99 -4.07
N ALA A 145 -7.87 1.17 -4.31
CA ALA A 145 -7.03 0.13 -4.90
C ALA A 145 -5.72 -0.04 -4.09
N PRO A 146 -5.68 -1.01 -3.16
CA PRO A 146 -4.49 -1.33 -2.39
C PRO A 146 -3.50 -2.22 -3.16
N ASN A 147 -2.20 -2.00 -2.98
CA ASN A 147 -1.12 -2.86 -3.48
C ASN A 147 -1.31 -3.21 -4.98
N ARG A 148 -1.40 -4.50 -5.32
CA ARG A 148 -1.55 -4.99 -6.70
C ARG A 148 -2.91 -4.69 -7.32
N ALA A 149 -3.92 -4.35 -6.53
CA ALA A 149 -5.19 -3.87 -7.06
C ALA A 149 -5.03 -2.54 -7.81
N ALA A 150 -4.02 -1.73 -7.46
CA ALA A 150 -3.72 -0.48 -8.18
C ALA A 150 -3.37 -0.75 -9.66
N ALA A 151 -2.53 -1.75 -9.90
CA ALA A 151 -2.16 -2.19 -11.24
C ALA A 151 -3.39 -2.67 -12.04
N ALA A 152 -4.19 -3.56 -11.45
CA ALA A 152 -5.40 -4.10 -12.07
C ALA A 152 -6.42 -2.98 -12.38
N ALA A 153 -6.61 -2.05 -11.45
CA ALA A 153 -7.49 -0.89 -11.63
C ALA A 153 -7.05 -0.02 -12.81
N LEU A 154 -5.77 0.38 -12.86
CA LEU A 154 -5.25 1.23 -13.94
C LEU A 154 -5.31 0.52 -15.30
N GLN A 155 -4.99 -0.76 -15.36
CA GLN A 155 -5.10 -1.55 -16.58
C GLN A 155 -6.55 -1.66 -17.06
N ALA A 156 -7.50 -1.93 -16.16
CA ALA A 156 -8.92 -1.99 -16.51
C ALA A 156 -9.45 -0.62 -16.95
N LEU A 157 -9.06 0.45 -16.27
CA LEU A 157 -9.42 1.82 -16.61
C LEU A 157 -8.84 2.23 -17.97
N ALA A 158 -7.63 1.82 -18.33
CA ALA A 158 -7.07 2.09 -19.65
C ALA A 158 -7.90 1.49 -20.80
N HIS A 159 -8.59 0.37 -20.56
CA HIS A 159 -9.54 -0.20 -21.52
C HIS A 159 -10.88 0.55 -21.50
N TYR A 160 -11.38 0.88 -20.30
CA TYR A 160 -12.68 1.51 -20.13
C TYR A 160 -12.72 2.99 -20.57
N GLN A 161 -11.67 3.75 -20.27
CA GLN A 161 -11.57 5.19 -20.54
C GLN A 161 -11.16 5.53 -21.98
N GLN A 162 -11.34 4.60 -22.92
CA GLN A 162 -11.28 4.91 -24.36
C GLN A 162 -12.38 5.88 -24.79
N THR A 163 -13.42 6.06 -23.95
CA THR A 163 -14.41 7.14 -24.06
C THR A 163 -14.32 8.05 -22.85
N ALA A 164 -14.69 9.32 -23.02
CA ALA A 164 -14.60 10.30 -21.93
C ALA A 164 -15.50 9.92 -20.74
N GLN A 165 -14.91 9.83 -19.56
CA GLN A 165 -15.58 9.55 -18.29
C GLN A 165 -15.42 10.75 -17.35
N SER A 166 -16.43 11.03 -16.54
CA SER A 166 -16.36 11.98 -15.42
C SER A 166 -16.79 11.28 -14.13
N GLN A 167 -16.72 11.93 -12.97
CA GLN A 167 -17.13 11.35 -11.67
C GLN A 167 -16.30 10.11 -11.24
N LEU A 168 -15.08 9.95 -11.76
CA LEU A 168 -14.14 8.87 -11.39
C LEU A 168 -12.85 9.43 -10.80
N GLY A 169 -12.40 8.85 -9.69
CA GLY A 169 -11.10 9.14 -9.08
C GLY A 169 -10.50 7.90 -8.43
N LEU A 170 -9.19 7.88 -8.23
CA LEU A 170 -8.49 6.75 -7.61
C LEU A 170 -7.91 7.13 -6.25
N ILE A 171 -8.08 6.26 -5.27
CA ILE A 171 -7.37 6.30 -4.01
C ILE A 171 -6.52 5.04 -3.94
N LEU A 172 -5.23 5.20 -4.15
CA LEU A 172 -4.25 4.12 -4.17
C LEU A 172 -3.62 3.98 -2.78
N ILE A 173 -3.52 2.76 -2.26
CA ILE A 173 -2.93 2.49 -0.94
C ILE A 173 -1.71 1.60 -1.13
N ASN A 174 -0.50 2.13 -0.90
CA ASN A 174 0.78 1.47 -1.14
C ASN A 174 0.82 0.79 -2.52
N PRO A 175 0.65 1.52 -3.63
CA PRO A 175 0.44 0.91 -4.94
C PRO A 175 1.67 0.15 -5.47
N ASP A 176 1.47 -1.11 -5.88
CA ASP A 176 2.45 -1.89 -6.64
C ASP A 176 2.13 -1.73 -8.13
N LEU A 177 2.90 -0.88 -8.82
CA LEU A 177 2.66 -0.47 -10.21
C LEU A 177 3.78 -0.87 -11.17
N PHE A 178 4.69 -1.72 -10.70
CA PHE A 178 5.81 -2.19 -11.50
C PHE A 178 5.40 -3.37 -12.39
N ILE A 179 6.07 -3.52 -13.54
CA ILE A 179 5.88 -4.70 -14.41
C ILE A 179 6.32 -5.97 -13.69
N ALA A 180 7.44 -5.88 -12.97
CA ALA A 180 8.02 -6.93 -12.16
C ALA A 180 8.93 -6.29 -11.10
N THR A 181 9.32 -7.08 -10.09
CA THR A 181 10.44 -6.69 -9.22
C THR A 181 11.71 -6.62 -10.07
N PRO A 182 12.41 -5.48 -10.13
CA PRO A 182 13.61 -5.37 -10.93
C PRO A 182 14.76 -6.17 -10.30
N GLU A 183 15.65 -6.70 -11.14
CA GLU A 183 16.91 -7.26 -10.69
C GLU A 183 17.72 -6.23 -9.88
N PRO A 184 18.58 -6.66 -8.94
CA PRO A 184 19.38 -5.75 -8.13
C PRO A 184 20.06 -4.66 -8.95
N GLY A 185 19.86 -3.41 -8.55
CA GLY A 185 20.52 -2.27 -9.17
C GLY A 185 19.95 -1.81 -10.51
N GLN A 186 18.89 -2.44 -11.01
CA GLN A 186 18.17 -1.99 -12.20
C GLN A 186 17.14 -0.91 -11.86
N VAL A 187 16.75 -0.12 -12.85
CA VAL A 187 15.64 0.83 -12.73
C VAL A 187 14.33 0.04 -12.80
N ALA A 188 13.36 0.40 -11.98
CA ALA A 188 12.05 -0.22 -12.03
C ALA A 188 11.28 0.23 -13.27
N GLU A 189 10.67 -0.73 -13.98
CA GLU A 189 9.77 -0.40 -15.08
C GLU A 189 8.33 -0.35 -14.58
N TYR A 190 7.64 0.76 -14.80
CA TYR A 190 6.21 0.89 -14.50
C TYR A 190 5.34 0.25 -15.58
N LEU A 191 4.15 -0.19 -15.17
CA LEU A 191 3.12 -0.62 -16.11
C LEU A 191 2.77 0.52 -17.07
N PRO A 192 2.59 0.28 -18.37
CA PRO A 192 2.27 1.37 -19.31
C PRO A 192 0.91 2.04 -19.04
N ALA A 193 0.01 1.38 -18.29
CA ALA A 193 -1.22 1.99 -17.80
C ALA A 193 -0.99 3.18 -16.85
N VAL A 194 0.17 3.24 -16.18
CA VAL A 194 0.57 4.35 -15.29
C VAL A 194 0.67 5.65 -16.08
N SER A 195 1.35 5.64 -17.23
CA SER A 195 1.51 6.84 -18.05
C SER A 195 0.33 7.13 -18.96
N ALA A 196 -0.66 6.24 -19.04
CA ALA A 196 -1.83 6.40 -19.92
C ALA A 196 -3.06 6.98 -19.22
N THR A 197 -3.17 6.83 -17.89
CA THR A 197 -4.29 7.38 -17.12
C THR A 197 -4.20 8.90 -17.04
N ASN A 198 -5.37 9.54 -16.99
CA ASN A 198 -5.50 10.97 -16.75
C ASN A 198 -6.47 11.31 -15.62
N LEU A 199 -6.91 10.30 -14.87
CA LEU A 199 -7.83 10.49 -13.74
C LEU A 199 -7.15 11.20 -12.58
N PRO A 200 -7.91 11.89 -11.72
CA PRO A 200 -7.36 12.42 -10.48
C PRO A 200 -7.04 11.26 -9.52
N ILE A 201 -5.85 11.29 -8.92
CA ILE A 201 -5.29 10.20 -8.11
C ILE A 201 -4.85 10.73 -6.75
N TYR A 202 -5.15 9.97 -5.70
CA TYR A 202 -4.61 10.18 -4.36
C TYR A 202 -3.85 8.96 -3.91
N ILE A 203 -2.59 9.12 -3.52
CA ILE A 203 -1.71 8.02 -3.09
C ILE A 203 -1.50 8.11 -1.59
N LEU A 204 -1.97 7.11 -0.86
CA LEU A 204 -1.65 6.85 0.54
C LEU A 204 -0.45 5.90 0.58
N GLN A 205 0.73 6.40 0.93
CA GLN A 205 1.98 5.62 0.91
C GLN A 205 2.59 5.52 2.30
N ALA A 206 2.79 4.29 2.79
CA ALA A 206 3.49 3.99 4.02
C ALA A 206 4.94 4.49 3.96
N GLU A 207 5.38 5.18 5.02
CA GLU A 207 6.73 5.75 5.11
C GLU A 207 7.84 4.68 5.06
N LEU A 208 7.61 3.53 5.68
CA LEU A 208 8.58 2.43 5.76
C LEU A 208 8.42 1.42 4.61
N SER A 209 7.75 1.80 3.53
CA SER A 209 7.65 0.96 2.33
C SER A 209 8.92 1.04 1.47
N PRO A 210 9.39 -0.07 0.84
CA PRO A 210 10.40 -0.02 -0.22
C PRO A 210 10.02 0.93 -1.36
N TRP A 211 8.72 1.09 -1.63
CA TRP A 211 8.23 1.80 -2.83
C TRP A 211 8.12 3.30 -2.63
N ARG A 212 8.18 3.80 -1.38
CA ARG A 212 8.21 5.24 -1.08
C ARG A 212 9.25 5.99 -1.91
N TRP A 213 10.42 5.38 -2.08
CA TRP A 213 11.56 6.01 -2.75
C TRP A 213 11.33 6.22 -4.25
N GLN A 214 10.27 5.64 -4.80
CA GLN A 214 9.92 5.73 -6.22
C GLN A 214 8.80 6.75 -6.49
N LEU A 215 8.22 7.36 -5.44
CA LEU A 215 7.05 8.23 -5.58
C LEU A 215 7.27 9.42 -6.51
N THR A 216 8.46 10.02 -6.50
CA THR A 216 8.76 11.16 -7.40
C THR A 216 8.69 10.74 -8.86
N GLU A 217 9.29 9.61 -9.20
CA GLU A 217 9.23 9.07 -10.57
C GLU A 217 7.80 8.61 -10.90
N LEU A 218 7.12 7.93 -9.98
CA LEU A 218 5.74 7.49 -10.16
C LEU A 218 4.81 8.66 -10.50
N VAL A 219 4.85 9.74 -9.72
CA VAL A 219 4.01 10.93 -9.99
C VAL A 219 4.37 11.56 -11.32
N GLN A 220 5.67 11.67 -11.64
CA GLN A 220 6.08 12.14 -12.95
C GLN A 220 5.49 11.30 -14.08
N GLN A 221 5.41 9.97 -13.94
CA GLN A 221 4.78 9.08 -14.92
C GLN A 221 3.27 9.28 -15.00
N LEU A 222 2.58 9.34 -13.86
CA LEU A 222 1.11 9.55 -13.80
C LEU A 222 0.68 10.88 -14.44
N GLU A 223 1.48 11.93 -14.24
CA GLU A 223 1.19 13.28 -14.76
C GLU A 223 1.42 13.40 -16.28
N GLN A 224 2.10 12.46 -16.93
CA GLN A 224 2.41 12.52 -18.38
C GLN A 224 1.15 12.66 -19.25
N SER A 225 0.07 11.96 -18.89
CA SER A 225 -1.20 12.02 -19.59
C SER A 225 -2.24 12.92 -18.89
N GLY A 226 -1.83 13.68 -17.88
CA GLY A 226 -2.66 14.70 -17.22
C GLY A 226 -3.41 14.24 -15.97
N SER A 227 -2.96 13.15 -15.31
CA SER A 227 -3.47 12.80 -13.97
C SER A 227 -2.97 13.81 -12.95
N GLU A 228 -3.89 14.48 -12.26
CA GLU A 228 -3.54 15.29 -11.10
C GLU A 228 -3.38 14.38 -9.89
N SER A 229 -2.17 14.32 -9.33
CA SER A 229 -1.81 13.34 -8.31
C SER A 229 -1.47 13.99 -6.97
N TYR A 230 -2.08 13.50 -5.88
CA TYR A 230 -1.72 13.85 -4.51
C TYR A 230 -0.94 12.70 -3.86
N ILE A 231 0.10 13.03 -3.10
CA ILE A 231 0.81 12.07 -2.25
C ILE A 231 0.53 12.41 -0.78
N HIS A 232 0.21 11.39 0.00
CA HIS A 232 0.22 11.43 1.45
C HIS A 232 1.11 10.32 1.99
N LEU A 233 2.26 10.72 2.54
CA LEU A 233 3.13 9.84 3.29
C LEU A 233 2.56 9.57 4.68
N LEU A 234 2.33 8.30 4.98
CA LEU A 234 1.84 7.82 6.27
C LEU A 234 3.05 7.54 7.17
N ALA A 235 3.42 8.54 7.97
CA ALA A 235 4.61 8.53 8.81
C ALA A 235 4.64 7.34 9.79
N GLY A 236 5.81 6.71 9.92
CA GLY A 236 6.08 5.56 10.78
C GLY A 236 5.32 4.27 10.45
N LEU A 237 4.50 4.25 9.39
CA LEU A 237 3.74 3.05 9.02
C LEU A 237 4.53 2.17 8.05
N ARG A 238 4.35 0.86 8.21
CA ARG A 238 4.83 -0.17 7.29
C ARG A 238 3.76 -0.44 6.23
N ASP A 239 4.18 -1.06 5.13
CA ASP A 239 3.22 -1.61 4.18
C ASP A 239 2.28 -2.59 4.87
N ARG A 240 1.02 -2.56 4.41
CA ARG A 240 -0.07 -3.42 4.89
C ARG A 240 -0.52 -3.14 6.34
N PHE A 241 -0.13 -2.02 6.95
CA PHE A 241 -0.41 -1.69 8.36
C PHE A 241 -1.85 -2.00 8.83
N TYR A 242 -2.85 -1.86 7.96
CA TYR A 242 -4.27 -2.06 8.26
C TYR A 242 -4.73 -3.53 8.33
N PHE A 243 -3.84 -4.49 8.11
CA PHE A 243 -4.16 -5.92 8.21
C PHE A 243 -2.94 -6.82 8.53
N ARG A 244 -1.87 -6.24 9.07
CA ARG A 244 -0.71 -7.03 9.50
C ARG A 244 -1.06 -7.91 10.70
N PRO A 245 -0.77 -9.22 10.67
CA PRO A 245 -0.90 -10.07 11.86
C PRO A 245 0.01 -9.60 13.02
N ASP A 246 1.14 -8.97 12.69
CA ASP A 246 2.12 -8.40 13.60
C ASP A 246 1.98 -6.87 13.74
N ALA A 247 0.77 -6.31 13.56
CA ALA A 247 0.55 -4.87 13.66
C ALA A 247 0.92 -4.35 15.06
N THR A 248 1.73 -3.29 15.10
CA THR A 248 2.05 -2.56 16.33
C THR A 248 0.81 -1.80 16.84
N ALA A 249 0.82 -1.39 18.12
CA ALA A 249 -0.25 -0.54 18.66
C ALA A 249 -0.42 0.77 17.87
N PHE A 250 0.69 1.33 17.36
CA PHE A 250 0.68 2.51 16.51
C PHE A 250 -0.04 2.26 15.18
N GLU A 251 0.22 1.12 14.53
CA GLU A 251 -0.45 0.75 13.27
C GLU A 251 -1.93 0.41 13.47
N GLN A 252 -2.29 -0.22 14.59
CA GLN A 252 -3.70 -0.45 14.94
C GLN A 252 -4.46 0.88 15.09
N GLN A 253 -3.86 1.86 15.76
CA GLN A 253 -4.44 3.21 15.85
C GLN A 253 -4.53 3.88 14.47
N ALA A 254 -3.50 3.76 13.63
CA ALA A 254 -3.52 4.31 12.28
C ALA A 254 -4.59 3.64 11.40
N THR A 255 -4.86 2.35 11.60
CA THR A 255 -5.93 1.60 10.93
C THR A 255 -7.29 2.21 11.22
N GLN A 256 -7.57 2.56 12.47
CA GLN A 256 -8.81 3.24 12.86
C GLN A 256 -8.95 4.64 12.21
N GLN A 257 -7.83 5.28 11.84
CA GLN A 257 -7.83 6.57 11.16
C GLN A 257 -7.91 6.45 9.63
N LEU A 258 -7.74 5.26 9.04
CA LEU A 258 -7.70 5.08 7.59
C LEU A 258 -8.99 5.55 6.91
N GLY A 259 -10.16 5.31 7.53
CA GLY A 259 -11.44 5.82 7.03
C GLY A 259 -11.44 7.34 6.89
N GLN A 260 -10.87 8.07 7.84
CA GLN A 260 -10.74 9.53 7.75
C GLN A 260 -9.78 9.97 6.63
N GLN A 261 -8.72 9.20 6.38
CA GLN A 261 -7.81 9.48 5.27
C GLN A 261 -8.49 9.27 3.91
N ILE A 262 -9.31 8.22 3.79
CA ILE A 262 -10.12 7.97 2.59
C ILE A 262 -11.11 9.12 2.37
N LEU A 263 -11.83 9.57 3.40
CA LEU A 263 -12.75 10.72 3.29
C LEU A 263 -12.03 12.00 2.84
N ARG A 264 -10.86 12.28 3.40
CA ARG A 264 -10.05 13.44 3.02
C ARG A 264 -9.59 13.35 1.57
N ALA A 265 -9.13 12.18 1.15
CA ALA A 265 -8.75 11.93 -0.23
C ALA A 265 -9.95 12.14 -1.17
N SER A 266 -11.12 11.59 -0.83
CA SER A 266 -12.34 11.76 -1.61
C SER A 266 -12.72 13.23 -1.77
N GLN A 267 -12.65 14.02 -0.70
CA GLN A 267 -12.93 15.46 -0.72
C GLN A 267 -11.97 16.25 -1.62
N LEU A 268 -10.68 15.90 -1.59
CA LEU A 268 -9.66 16.56 -2.42
C LEU A 268 -9.79 16.21 -3.91
N LEU A 269 -10.17 14.97 -4.21
CA LEU A 269 -10.37 14.52 -5.59
C LEU A 269 -11.68 15.02 -6.20
N PHE A 270 -12.74 15.19 -5.40
CA PHE A 270 -14.09 15.48 -5.89
C PHE A 270 -14.18 16.65 -6.90
N PRO A 271 -13.53 17.82 -6.68
CA PRO A 271 -13.56 18.91 -7.65
C PRO A 271 -12.93 18.53 -9.00
N LEU A 272 -11.87 17.71 -9.00
CA LEU A 272 -11.12 17.31 -10.18
C LEU A 272 -11.86 16.26 -11.03
N MET A 273 -12.79 15.53 -10.39
CA MET A 273 -13.62 14.50 -11.01
C MET A 273 -14.77 15.08 -11.86
N GLN A 274 -15.04 16.39 -11.76
CA GLN A 274 -16.12 17.04 -12.52
C GLN A 274 -15.79 17.22 -14.01
N THR A 275 -14.49 17.18 -14.35
CA THR A 275 -14.02 17.25 -15.73
C THR A 275 -14.14 15.89 -16.41
N ALA A 276 -14.68 15.85 -17.63
CA ALA A 276 -14.68 14.64 -18.44
C ALA A 276 -13.26 14.37 -18.99
N ARG A 277 -12.78 13.15 -18.80
CA ARG A 277 -11.40 12.72 -19.06
C ARG A 277 -11.39 11.43 -19.87
N GLN A 278 -10.52 11.34 -20.86
CA GLN A 278 -10.35 10.18 -21.73
C GLN A 278 -8.88 9.77 -21.70
N SER A 279 -8.58 8.53 -21.33
CA SER A 279 -7.20 8.07 -21.21
C SER A 279 -6.53 8.02 -22.59
N ALA A 280 -5.20 8.12 -22.62
CA ALA A 280 -4.47 7.81 -23.83
C ALA A 280 -4.73 6.33 -24.21
N PRO A 281 -4.81 5.99 -25.52
CA PRO A 281 -4.84 4.60 -25.93
C PRO A 281 -3.57 3.91 -25.43
N VAL A 282 -3.73 2.91 -24.57
CA VAL A 282 -2.66 1.96 -24.30
C VAL A 282 -2.59 1.07 -25.53
N ALA A 283 -1.76 1.44 -26.52
CA ALA A 283 -1.56 0.64 -27.73
C ALA A 283 -1.38 -0.82 -27.32
N SER A 284 -2.22 -1.72 -27.85
CA SER A 284 -2.46 -3.05 -27.30
C SER A 284 -1.16 -3.70 -26.84
N LEU A 285 -0.99 -3.76 -25.53
CA LEU A 285 0.17 -4.39 -24.90
C LEU A 285 0.23 -5.91 -25.16
N ALA A 286 -0.75 -6.47 -25.87
CA ALA A 286 -0.81 -7.88 -26.24
C ALA A 286 0.46 -8.41 -26.94
N ALA A 287 1.13 -7.62 -27.80
CA ALA A 287 2.27 -8.13 -28.57
C ALA A 287 3.58 -8.27 -27.77
N THR A 288 3.77 -7.51 -26.69
CA THR A 288 4.97 -7.61 -25.84
C THR A 288 4.68 -8.18 -24.47
N SER A 289 3.44 -8.12 -23.98
CA SER A 289 3.03 -8.72 -22.71
C SER A 289 2.87 -10.22 -22.84
N GLU A 290 2.31 -10.76 -23.92
CA GLU A 290 2.22 -12.22 -24.04
C GLU A 290 3.61 -12.87 -24.13
N GLN A 291 4.62 -12.19 -24.68
CA GLN A 291 6.01 -12.68 -24.67
C GLN A 291 6.79 -12.41 -23.36
N LYS A 292 6.55 -11.28 -22.66
CA LYS A 292 7.16 -11.02 -21.33
C LYS A 292 6.43 -11.76 -20.19
N LEU A 293 5.12 -11.98 -20.30
CA LEU A 293 4.30 -12.78 -19.37
C LEU A 293 4.47 -14.27 -19.61
N THR A 294 4.73 -14.75 -20.84
CA THR A 294 5.10 -16.17 -21.03
C THR A 294 6.54 -16.45 -20.60
N ASN A 295 7.46 -15.48 -20.72
CA ASN A 295 8.77 -15.60 -20.09
C ASN A 295 8.70 -15.44 -18.56
N SER A 296 7.75 -14.64 -18.04
CA SER A 296 7.44 -14.57 -16.61
C SER A 296 6.72 -15.82 -16.12
N ALA A 297 5.87 -16.46 -16.93
CA ALA A 297 5.21 -17.74 -16.61
C ALA A 297 6.19 -18.93 -16.70
N ALA A 298 7.18 -18.85 -17.59
CA ALA A 298 8.34 -19.75 -17.59
C ALA A 298 9.29 -19.48 -16.41
N LEU A 299 9.20 -18.29 -15.79
CA LEU A 299 9.81 -17.97 -14.49
C LEU A 299 8.84 -18.20 -13.30
N ALA A 300 7.55 -18.40 -13.53
CA ALA A 300 6.52 -18.67 -12.52
C ALA A 300 6.26 -20.18 -12.34
N THR A 301 6.98 -21.01 -13.09
CA THR A 301 7.37 -22.36 -12.65
C THR A 301 8.63 -22.33 -11.77
N ALA A 302 8.95 -21.20 -11.15
CA ALA A 302 9.81 -21.15 -9.97
C ALA A 302 9.02 -21.68 -8.75
N GLU A 303 8.67 -22.97 -8.81
CA GLU A 303 8.77 -23.83 -7.64
C GLU A 303 10.00 -23.41 -6.85
N THR A 304 9.84 -23.06 -5.57
CA THR A 304 10.91 -23.08 -4.56
C THR A 304 12.29 -22.78 -5.14
N THR A 305 12.46 -21.66 -5.87
CA THR A 305 13.79 -21.30 -6.33
C THR A 305 14.47 -20.82 -5.08
N THR A 306 15.26 -21.72 -4.47
CA THR A 306 16.16 -21.37 -3.39
C THR A 306 16.85 -20.09 -3.83
N ALA A 307 16.67 -19.01 -3.09
CA ALA A 307 17.41 -17.78 -3.31
C ALA A 307 18.90 -18.19 -3.46
N ARG A 308 19.55 -17.74 -4.54
CA ARG A 308 20.93 -18.12 -4.88
C ARG A 308 21.69 -16.92 -5.38
N LEU A 309 22.99 -16.89 -5.10
CA LEU A 309 23.87 -15.82 -5.52
C LEU A 309 23.98 -15.80 -7.05
N GLN A 310 23.59 -14.69 -7.66
CA GLN A 310 23.68 -14.51 -9.11
C GLN A 310 24.87 -13.61 -9.45
N LEU A 311 25.54 -13.89 -10.57
CA LEU A 311 26.60 -13.01 -11.07
C LEU A 311 26.03 -11.64 -11.41
N TYR A 312 26.60 -10.59 -10.82
CA TYR A 312 26.17 -9.23 -11.05
C TYR A 312 26.84 -8.64 -12.30
N ARG A 313 26.02 -8.10 -13.21
CA ARG A 313 26.48 -7.47 -14.46
C ARG A 313 25.96 -6.04 -14.64
N GLY A 314 25.40 -5.47 -13.59
CA GLY A 314 24.88 -4.11 -13.59
C GLY A 314 25.96 -3.05 -13.44
N GLU A 315 25.50 -1.84 -13.20
CA GLU A 315 26.34 -0.67 -12.96
C GLU A 315 27.25 -0.87 -11.73
N GLN A 316 28.52 -0.48 -11.90
CA GLN A 316 29.59 -0.62 -10.91
C GLN A 316 29.86 0.72 -10.20
N GLY A 317 30.65 0.68 -9.13
CA GLY A 317 31.23 1.89 -8.53
C GLY A 317 30.25 2.79 -7.78
N ARG A 318 29.13 2.23 -7.29
CA ARG A 318 28.24 2.92 -6.34
C ARG A 318 28.92 3.00 -4.98
N ASP A 319 28.70 4.10 -4.27
CA ASP A 319 29.24 4.34 -2.93
C ASP A 319 28.12 4.85 -2.01
N PHE A 320 28.42 4.96 -0.73
CA PHE A 320 27.57 5.63 0.26
C PHE A 320 28.44 6.26 1.34
N ASN A 321 27.82 7.06 2.20
CA ASN A 321 28.47 7.62 3.38
C ASN A 321 27.44 7.59 4.52
N LEU A 322 27.46 6.53 5.31
CA LEU A 322 26.48 6.25 6.35
C LEU A 322 27.14 6.19 7.72
N VAL A 323 26.34 6.35 8.77
CA VAL A 323 26.80 6.26 10.16
C VAL A 323 26.28 4.95 10.77
N ASP A 324 27.11 4.23 11.51
CA ASP A 324 26.71 3.04 12.24
C ASP A 324 26.07 3.36 13.60
N LEU A 325 25.66 2.33 14.34
CA LEU A 325 25.09 2.47 15.69
C LEU A 325 26.08 3.01 16.74
N ASP A 326 27.39 2.88 16.49
CA ASP A 326 28.46 3.35 17.37
C ASP A 326 28.90 4.80 17.04
N GLY A 327 28.28 5.41 16.02
CA GLY A 327 28.57 6.77 15.56
C GLY A 327 29.76 6.87 14.60
N GLN A 328 30.29 5.74 14.13
CA GLN A 328 31.37 5.69 13.14
C GLN A 328 30.82 5.91 11.74
N THR A 329 31.57 6.62 10.91
CA THR A 329 31.22 6.88 9.51
C THR A 329 31.86 5.83 8.61
N HIS A 330 31.05 5.25 7.73
CA HIS A 330 31.44 4.21 6.79
C HIS A 330 31.18 4.68 5.37
N ARG A 331 32.22 4.63 4.53
CA ARG A 331 32.09 4.71 3.07
C ARG A 331 32.43 3.35 2.50
N LEU A 332 31.68 2.89 1.50
CA LEU A 332 32.01 1.62 0.86
C LEU A 332 33.41 1.67 0.25
N SER A 333 33.80 2.84 -0.27
CA SER A 333 35.14 3.07 -0.82
C SER A 333 36.29 2.89 0.19
N ASP A 334 36.03 2.98 1.50
CA ASP A 334 37.03 2.75 2.56
C ASP A 334 37.39 1.26 2.70
N TYR A 335 36.57 0.36 2.16
CA TYR A 335 36.75 -1.09 2.24
C TYR A 335 37.53 -1.70 1.07
N LYS A 336 38.11 -0.88 0.19
CA LYS A 336 39.02 -1.38 -0.86
C LYS A 336 40.16 -2.19 -0.23
N GLY A 337 40.41 -3.37 -0.80
CA GLY A 337 41.34 -4.35 -0.27
C GLY A 337 40.67 -5.47 0.53
N GLN A 338 39.38 -5.33 0.87
CA GLN A 338 38.56 -6.35 1.53
C GLN A 338 37.46 -6.85 0.60
N VAL A 339 37.00 -8.08 0.82
CA VAL A 339 35.72 -8.56 0.26
C VAL A 339 34.60 -8.04 1.16
N VAL A 340 33.55 -7.47 0.56
CA VAL A 340 32.43 -6.90 1.30
C VAL A 340 31.12 -7.58 0.94
N LEU A 341 30.38 -8.03 1.96
CA LEU A 341 28.98 -8.40 1.83
C LEU A 341 28.13 -7.20 2.25
N LEU A 342 27.54 -6.51 1.28
CA LEU A 342 26.67 -5.35 1.49
C LEU A 342 25.22 -5.81 1.49
N ASN A 343 24.57 -5.76 2.63
CA ASN A 343 23.18 -6.21 2.82
C ASN A 343 22.27 -5.01 3.11
N PHE A 344 21.12 -4.97 2.45
CA PHE A 344 20.05 -4.01 2.73
C PHE A 344 18.90 -4.75 3.40
N TRP A 345 18.48 -4.27 4.57
CA TRP A 345 17.49 -4.96 5.41
C TRP A 345 16.55 -3.99 6.13
N ALA A 346 15.50 -4.57 6.73
CA ALA A 346 14.58 -3.87 7.61
C ALA A 346 14.11 -4.80 8.73
N SER A 347 13.78 -4.25 9.89
CA SER A 347 13.40 -5.04 11.07
C SER A 347 12.07 -5.78 10.90
N TRP A 348 11.19 -5.25 10.06
CA TRP A 348 9.88 -5.83 9.76
C TRP A 348 9.90 -6.83 8.61
N CYS A 349 11.07 -7.11 8.02
CA CYS A 349 11.27 -8.06 6.92
C CYS A 349 11.67 -9.44 7.49
N PRO A 350 10.77 -10.44 7.50
CA PRO A 350 11.09 -11.73 8.13
C PRO A 350 12.30 -12.45 7.50
N PRO A 351 12.44 -12.54 6.16
CA PRO A 351 13.63 -13.14 5.56
C PRO A 351 14.94 -12.46 5.96
N CYS A 352 14.92 -11.15 6.17
CA CYS A 352 16.06 -10.39 6.64
C CYS A 352 16.49 -10.82 8.05
N LEU A 353 15.52 -10.95 8.98
CA LEU A 353 15.82 -11.40 10.34
C LEU A 353 16.34 -12.84 10.38
N TYR A 354 15.83 -13.71 9.49
CA TYR A 354 16.25 -15.11 9.42
C TYR A 354 17.70 -15.28 8.95
N GLU A 355 18.19 -14.45 8.01
CA GLU A 355 19.56 -14.60 7.49
C GLU A 355 20.65 -14.03 8.42
N MET A 356 20.33 -13.06 9.28
CA MET A 356 21.33 -12.34 10.09
C MET A 356 22.19 -13.24 10.99
N PRO A 357 21.66 -14.27 11.69
CA PRO A 357 22.50 -15.20 12.46
C PRO A 357 23.52 -15.94 11.60
N SER A 358 23.16 -16.31 10.37
CA SER A 358 24.06 -16.98 9.42
C SER A 358 25.15 -16.05 8.90
N MET A 359 24.82 -14.78 8.69
CA MET A 359 25.78 -13.73 8.34
C MET A 359 26.83 -13.56 9.44
N ALA A 360 26.40 -13.57 10.71
CA ALA A 360 27.34 -13.45 11.84
C ALA A 360 28.28 -14.66 11.93
N ARG A 361 27.77 -15.87 11.67
CA ARG A 361 28.58 -17.10 11.57
C ARG A 361 29.54 -17.05 10.39
N LEU A 362 29.11 -16.53 9.22
CA LEU A 362 29.97 -16.31 8.06
C LEU A 362 31.11 -15.34 8.38
N LYS A 363 30.82 -14.20 9.01
CA LYS A 363 31.83 -13.21 9.42
C LYS A 363 32.92 -13.82 10.30
N ASN A 364 32.55 -14.74 11.21
CA ASN A 364 33.50 -15.44 12.07
C ASN A 364 34.44 -16.42 11.33
N GLN A 365 34.15 -16.79 10.07
CA GLN A 365 35.01 -17.69 9.30
C GLN A 365 36.21 -17.00 8.64
N PHE A 366 36.22 -15.66 8.60
CA PHE A 366 37.21 -14.87 7.89
C PHE A 366 37.79 -13.77 8.78
N SER A 367 39.00 -13.32 8.46
CA SER A 367 39.68 -12.23 9.16
C SER A 367 39.01 -10.87 8.87
N ASP A 368 38.94 -9.99 9.87
CA ASP A 368 38.50 -8.59 9.71
C ASP A 368 39.34 -7.80 8.70
N ALA A 369 40.59 -8.21 8.47
CA ALA A 369 41.45 -7.56 7.48
C ALA A 369 41.11 -7.93 6.02
N ASP A 370 40.34 -9.00 5.82
CA ASP A 370 40.09 -9.60 4.52
C ASP A 370 38.60 -9.57 4.12
N PHE A 371 37.68 -9.62 5.10
CA PHE A 371 36.24 -9.70 4.87
C PHE A 371 35.42 -8.89 5.89
N GLU A 372 34.47 -8.11 5.37
CA GLU A 372 33.51 -7.33 6.16
C GLU A 372 32.07 -7.52 5.69
N ILE A 373 31.12 -7.38 6.63
CA ILE A 373 29.70 -7.27 6.34
C ILE A 373 29.24 -5.84 6.66
N LEU A 374 28.54 -5.20 5.72
CA LEU A 374 27.91 -3.90 5.93
C LEU A 374 26.41 -4.06 5.81
N ALA A 375 25.67 -3.97 6.92
CA ALA A 375 24.22 -4.16 6.93
C ALA A 375 23.50 -2.81 7.04
N VAL A 376 23.00 -2.31 5.90
CA VAL A 376 22.29 -1.04 5.77
C VAL A 376 20.81 -1.22 6.12
N ASN A 377 20.36 -0.55 7.18
CA ASN A 377 18.97 -0.53 7.61
C ASN A 377 18.14 0.53 6.86
N LEU A 378 16.93 0.16 6.41
CA LEU A 378 15.99 1.05 5.72
C LEU A 378 15.36 2.06 6.69
N ALA A 379 15.93 3.26 6.79
CA ALA A 379 15.29 4.46 7.34
C ALA A 379 14.48 4.28 8.66
N GLU A 380 14.71 3.21 9.40
CA GLU A 380 14.10 2.95 10.70
C GLU A 380 14.94 3.65 11.75
N ARG A 381 14.31 4.01 12.86
CA ARG A 381 15.05 4.57 13.97
C ARG A 381 15.68 3.41 14.75
N PRO A 382 16.85 3.60 15.38
CA PRO A 382 17.50 2.55 16.16
C PRO A 382 16.58 1.90 17.20
N GLU A 383 15.64 2.66 17.78
CA GLU A 383 14.68 2.13 18.77
C GLU A 383 13.73 1.09 18.19
N ASP A 384 13.46 1.14 16.88
CA ASP A 384 12.51 0.24 16.21
C ASP A 384 13.08 -1.19 16.08
N PHE A 385 14.41 -1.36 16.12
CA PHE A 385 15.08 -2.66 15.99
C PHE A 385 16.09 -3.00 17.10
N ALA A 386 16.23 -2.13 18.11
CA ALA A 386 17.15 -2.33 19.23
C ALA A 386 16.92 -3.66 19.97
N GLN A 387 15.66 -4.03 20.22
CA GLN A 387 15.33 -5.30 20.90
C GLN A 387 15.80 -6.50 20.08
N PHE A 388 15.60 -6.48 18.76
CA PHE A 388 16.04 -7.56 17.89
C PHE A 388 17.56 -7.76 17.96
N LEU A 389 18.35 -6.69 17.94
CA LEU A 389 19.82 -6.76 18.04
C LEU A 389 20.29 -7.15 19.44
N ALA A 390 19.53 -6.83 20.48
CA ALA A 390 19.81 -7.31 21.84
C ALA A 390 19.62 -8.83 21.95
N ASP A 391 18.59 -9.37 21.30
CA ASP A 391 18.28 -10.81 21.29
C ASP A 391 19.16 -11.59 20.29
N ASN A 392 19.60 -10.93 19.22
CA ASN A 392 20.39 -11.50 18.13
C ASN A 392 21.64 -10.63 17.88
N PRO A 393 22.65 -10.70 18.76
CA PRO A 393 23.85 -9.89 18.61
C PRO A 393 24.58 -10.24 17.32
N VAL A 394 24.98 -9.21 16.59
CA VAL A 394 25.78 -9.31 15.36
C VAL A 394 27.21 -8.83 15.60
N ASN A 395 28.15 -9.34 14.80
CA ASN A 395 29.59 -9.02 14.86
C ASN A 395 30.04 -8.17 13.66
N PHE A 396 29.12 -7.38 13.11
CA PHE A 396 29.34 -6.50 11.97
C PHE A 396 28.52 -5.20 12.13
N PRO A 397 28.93 -4.09 11.51
CA PRO A 397 28.25 -2.81 11.66
C PRO A 397 26.84 -2.81 11.04
N ILE A 398 25.89 -2.23 11.78
CA ILE A 398 24.57 -1.85 11.28
C ILE A 398 24.62 -0.38 10.89
N LEU A 399 24.47 -0.08 9.60
CA LEU A 399 24.53 1.26 9.04
C LEU A 399 23.13 1.88 8.94
N LEU A 400 22.98 3.13 9.35
CA LEU A 400 21.72 3.87 9.35
C LEU A 400 21.58 4.71 8.08
N ASP A 401 20.50 4.50 7.30
CA ASP A 401 20.16 5.31 6.13
C ASP A 401 18.81 6.06 6.32
N PRO A 402 18.72 7.02 7.28
CA PRO A 402 17.46 7.71 7.60
C PRO A 402 16.90 8.53 6.44
N ALA A 403 17.75 8.94 5.50
CA ALA A 403 17.35 9.68 4.30
C ALA A 403 17.06 8.77 3.09
N GLY A 404 17.26 7.45 3.20
CA GLY A 404 17.13 6.51 2.09
C GLY A 404 18.08 6.78 0.93
N SER A 405 19.20 7.46 1.20
CA SER A 405 20.17 7.90 0.19
C SER A 405 20.91 6.73 -0.44
N ALA A 406 21.30 5.74 0.37
CA ALA A 406 21.91 4.50 -0.12
C ALA A 406 20.84 3.65 -0.82
N ILE A 407 19.64 3.53 -0.26
CA ILE A 407 18.53 2.79 -0.88
C ILE A 407 18.21 3.30 -2.29
N GLN A 408 18.15 4.61 -2.49
CA GLN A 408 17.95 5.23 -3.80
C GLN A 408 19.14 5.01 -4.73
N THR A 409 20.37 5.25 -4.25
CA THR A 409 21.60 5.08 -5.05
C THR A 409 21.77 3.65 -5.54
N TRP A 410 21.43 2.68 -4.69
CA TRP A 410 21.53 1.25 -4.96
C TRP A 410 20.28 0.64 -5.59
N ARG A 411 19.24 1.46 -5.79
CA ARG A 411 17.94 1.09 -6.39
C ARG A 411 17.31 -0.13 -5.70
N ILE A 412 17.28 -0.11 -4.37
CA ILE A 412 16.71 -1.19 -3.57
C ILE A 412 15.19 -1.08 -3.54
N LEU A 413 14.51 -2.14 -4.00
CA LEU A 413 13.04 -2.23 -4.09
C LEU A 413 12.45 -3.47 -3.42
N ALA A 414 13.31 -4.37 -2.96
CA ALA A 414 12.94 -5.59 -2.25
C ALA A 414 13.97 -5.87 -1.16
N TYR A 415 13.52 -6.49 -0.08
CA TYR A 415 14.35 -6.81 1.07
C TYR A 415 14.27 -8.31 1.42
N PRO A 416 15.40 -8.94 1.81
CA PRO A 416 16.75 -8.37 1.74
C PRO A 416 17.23 -8.29 0.29
N THR A 417 18.12 -7.33 0.02
CA THR A 417 18.94 -7.32 -1.19
C THR A 417 20.41 -7.29 -0.76
N THR A 418 21.20 -8.23 -1.27
CA THR A 418 22.62 -8.35 -0.90
C THR A 418 23.51 -8.29 -2.13
N TYR A 419 24.66 -7.61 -2.01
CA TYR A 419 25.73 -7.60 -2.99
C TYR A 419 27.01 -8.16 -2.37
N LEU A 420 27.73 -8.98 -3.14
CA LEU A 420 29.07 -9.42 -2.79
C LEU A 420 30.08 -8.69 -3.68
N ILE A 421 31.01 -7.98 -3.04
CA ILE A 421 31.93 -7.01 -3.64
C ILE A 421 33.35 -7.52 -3.42
N ASP A 422 34.18 -7.52 -4.46
CA ASP A 422 35.57 -7.97 -4.36
C ASP A 422 36.53 -6.91 -3.81
N ARG A 423 37.80 -7.30 -3.65
CA ARG A 423 38.87 -6.46 -3.08
C ARG A 423 39.15 -5.21 -3.90
N GLN A 424 38.77 -5.18 -5.17
CA GLN A 424 38.94 -4.03 -6.06
C GLN A 424 37.71 -3.10 -6.01
N GLY A 425 36.69 -3.44 -5.22
CA GLY A 425 35.44 -2.71 -5.11
C GLY A 425 34.48 -2.96 -6.26
N GLN A 426 34.64 -4.06 -7.01
CA GLN A 426 33.70 -4.45 -8.06
C GLN A 426 32.59 -5.31 -7.46
N LEU A 427 31.35 -5.05 -7.86
CA LEU A 427 30.20 -5.88 -7.53
C LEU A 427 30.24 -7.16 -8.37
N ARG A 428 30.28 -8.31 -7.71
CA ARG A 428 30.48 -9.62 -8.34
C ARG A 428 29.25 -10.49 -8.30
N TYR A 429 28.53 -10.45 -7.19
CA TYR A 429 27.27 -11.17 -7.04
C TYR A 429 26.20 -10.27 -6.46
N ALA A 430 24.96 -10.57 -6.76
CA ALA A 430 23.80 -9.95 -6.16
C ALA A 430 22.71 -11.00 -5.89
N LEU A 431 21.85 -10.70 -4.93
CA LEU A 431 20.75 -11.56 -4.51
C LEU A 431 19.58 -10.71 -4.01
N ILE A 432 18.36 -11.10 -4.38
CA ILE A 432 17.12 -10.67 -3.72
C ILE A 432 16.57 -11.87 -2.93
N GLY A 433 16.20 -11.66 -1.68
CA GLY A 433 15.76 -12.72 -0.77
C GLY A 433 16.88 -13.21 0.15
N GLY A 434 16.48 -13.82 1.26
CA GLY A 434 17.42 -14.29 2.30
C GLY A 434 17.88 -15.73 2.06
N ILE A 435 19.13 -16.00 2.42
CA ILE A 435 19.74 -17.34 2.42
C ILE A 435 20.54 -17.59 3.70
N GLU A 436 20.88 -18.84 3.97
CA GLU A 436 21.89 -19.16 4.99
C GLU A 436 23.29 -18.90 4.42
N TRP A 437 23.97 -17.89 4.95
CA TRP A 437 25.24 -17.38 4.45
C TRP A 437 26.46 -18.22 4.85
N ASP A 438 26.33 -19.10 5.84
CA ASP A 438 27.40 -20.01 6.27
C ASP A 438 27.37 -21.37 5.56
N GLU A 439 26.47 -21.56 4.59
CA GLU A 439 26.40 -22.74 3.72
C GLU A 439 27.55 -22.79 2.69
N PRO A 440 27.86 -23.97 2.11
CA PRO A 440 29.00 -24.14 1.21
C PRO A 440 29.04 -23.21 0.00
N GLU A 441 27.90 -22.89 -0.61
CA GLU A 441 27.86 -22.04 -1.81
C GLU A 441 28.29 -20.58 -1.50
N PRO A 442 27.66 -19.84 -0.55
CA PRO A 442 28.11 -18.49 -0.21
C PRO A 442 29.54 -18.44 0.32
N VAL A 443 29.92 -19.40 1.18
CA VAL A 443 31.29 -19.50 1.71
C VAL A 443 32.31 -19.69 0.57
N ALA A 444 32.00 -20.52 -0.43
CA ALA A 444 32.86 -20.71 -1.59
C ALA A 444 32.95 -19.45 -2.46
N ALA A 445 31.88 -18.66 -2.57
CA ALA A 445 31.90 -17.38 -3.27
C ALA A 445 32.84 -16.38 -2.59
N VAL A 446 32.76 -16.23 -1.26
CA VAL A 446 33.67 -15.36 -0.49
C VAL A 446 35.13 -15.82 -0.64
N LYS A 447 35.40 -17.13 -0.45
CA LYS A 447 36.75 -17.70 -0.60
C LYS A 447 37.34 -17.45 -1.99
N ARG A 448 36.52 -17.52 -3.04
CA ARG A 448 36.95 -17.22 -4.41
C ARG A 448 37.42 -15.78 -4.52
N LEU A 449 36.63 -14.82 -4.06
CA LEU A 449 36.98 -13.39 -4.13
C LEU A 449 38.19 -13.02 -3.26
N LEU A 450 38.42 -13.74 -2.15
CA LEU A 450 39.61 -13.56 -1.32
C LEU A 450 40.90 -14.05 -2.02
N SER A 451 40.78 -15.00 -2.95
CA SER A 451 41.92 -15.59 -3.67
C SER A 451 42.30 -14.87 -4.96
N GLU A 452 41.45 -13.93 -5.41
CA GLU A 452 41.71 -13.03 -6.54
C GLU A 452 42.57 -11.84 -6.10
#